data_AF-A0A0H5ABE5-F1
#
_entry.id   AF-A0A0H5ABE5-F1
#
_cell.length_a   1.000
_cell.length_b   1.000
_cell.length_c   1.000
_cell.angle_alpha   90.00
_cell.angle_beta   90.00
_cell.angle_gamma   90.00
#
_symmetry.space_group_name_H-M   'P 1'
#
loop_
_entity.id
_entity.type
_entity.pdbx_description
1 polymer ?
#
loop_
_entity_poly.entity_id
_entity_poly.type
_entity_poly.pdbx_seq_one_letter_code
_entity_poly.pdbx_strand_id
1 'polypeptide(L)'
;MPHSIDLPDACQWLTQSRLIPAPAPLTLNWLFNEDSLTRRLTWLSNDGFSVTPLFEGWQPLRDDECAALTLAPASIGWVREVYLRGQGQPWVFARSVAARSALQGDGLHMDELGSRSLGELLFCDQAFTRQAIEVCHYPRQWLPTADQADGLWARRSRFDRGSLSVLVAEIFLPSFWHALHAHPENC
;
A
#
# COMPACT_ATOMS: atom_id res chain seq x y z
N MET A 1 -22.01 29.42 -17.46
CA MET A 1 -20.71 28.82 -17.10
C MET A 1 -20.95 27.89 -15.92
N PRO A 2 -21.08 26.57 -16.12
CA PRO A 2 -21.20 25.68 -14.98
C PRO A 2 -19.85 25.70 -14.25
N HIS A 3 -19.89 26.05 -12.97
CA HIS A 3 -18.76 25.89 -12.07
C HIS A 3 -18.57 24.38 -11.93
N SER A 4 -17.45 23.86 -12.44
CA SER A 4 -16.99 22.53 -12.06
C SER A 4 -16.86 22.53 -10.56
N ILE A 5 -17.70 21.73 -9.91
CA ILE A 5 -17.50 21.31 -8.54
C ILE A 5 -16.27 20.41 -8.62
N ASP A 6 -15.07 20.98 -8.46
CA ASP A 6 -13.89 20.22 -8.13
C ASP A 6 -14.24 19.48 -6.84
N LEU A 7 -14.47 18.17 -6.95
CA LEU A 7 -14.55 17.27 -5.80
C LEU A 7 -13.17 17.31 -5.13
N PRO A 8 -12.98 18.02 -4.01
CA PRO A 8 -11.68 18.11 -3.40
C PRO A 8 -11.61 16.99 -2.37
N ASP A 9 -11.41 15.73 -2.77
CA ASP A 9 -11.14 14.64 -1.79
C ASP A 9 -10.69 13.28 -2.34
N ALA A 10 -10.45 13.12 -3.65
CA ALA A 10 -9.84 11.89 -4.16
C ALA A 10 -8.31 11.98 -4.04
N CYS A 11 -7.65 11.04 -3.35
CA CYS A 11 -6.18 10.96 -3.37
C CYS A 11 -5.71 10.93 -4.82
N GLN A 12 -4.96 11.94 -5.23
CA GLN A 12 -4.41 11.97 -6.59
C GLN A 12 -3.17 11.11 -6.62
N TRP A 13 -3.34 9.89 -7.12
CA TRP A 13 -2.26 8.96 -7.37
C TRP A 13 -1.49 9.38 -8.61
N LEU A 14 -0.19 9.63 -8.44
CA LEU A 14 0.71 10.19 -9.42
C LEU A 14 1.86 9.22 -9.70
N THR A 15 2.25 9.11 -10.96
CA THR A 15 3.50 8.42 -11.33
C THR A 15 4.71 9.31 -11.07
N GLN A 16 5.91 8.72 -11.04
CA GLN A 16 7.16 9.43 -10.76
C GLN A 16 7.36 10.68 -11.63
N SER A 17 6.99 10.62 -12.92
CA SER A 17 7.14 11.73 -13.86
C SER A 17 6.24 12.94 -13.57
N ARG A 18 5.21 12.77 -12.73
CA ARG A 18 4.28 13.83 -12.34
C ARG A 18 4.59 14.44 -10.97
N LEU A 19 5.59 13.93 -10.24
CA LEU A 19 6.03 14.50 -8.97
C LEU A 19 6.89 15.73 -9.21
N ILE A 20 6.29 16.91 -9.04
CA ILE A 20 6.98 18.20 -9.16
C ILE A 20 6.59 19.06 -7.94
N PRO A 21 7.54 19.47 -7.08
CA PRO A 21 8.98 19.14 -7.14
C PRO A 21 9.28 17.68 -6.77
N ALA A 22 10.41 17.17 -7.26
CA ALA A 22 10.86 15.83 -6.91
C ALA A 22 11.27 15.76 -5.43
N PRO A 23 10.83 14.74 -4.67
CA PRO A 23 11.30 14.49 -3.31
C PRO A 23 12.80 14.23 -3.24
N ALA A 24 13.35 14.18 -2.02
CA ALA A 24 14.73 13.78 -1.79
C ALA A 24 15.01 12.39 -2.43
N PRO A 25 16.23 12.13 -2.95
CA PRO A 25 16.56 10.86 -3.61
C PRO A 25 16.28 9.62 -2.75
N LEU A 26 16.51 9.71 -1.44
CA LEU A 26 16.20 8.64 -0.50
C LEU A 26 14.69 8.37 -0.44
N THR A 27 13.86 9.41 -0.34
CA THR A 27 12.40 9.30 -0.37
C THR A 27 11.93 8.68 -1.69
N LEU A 28 12.47 9.13 -2.83
CA LEU A 28 12.17 8.55 -4.14
C LEU A 28 12.54 7.06 -4.21
N ASN A 29 13.70 6.70 -3.67
CA ASN A 29 14.14 5.31 -3.63
C ASN A 29 13.15 4.43 -2.85
N TRP A 30 12.64 4.87 -1.70
CA TRP A 30 11.63 4.09 -0.97
C TRP A 30 10.25 4.11 -1.63
N LEU A 31 9.86 5.23 -2.22
CA LEU A 31 8.57 5.39 -2.90
C LEU A 31 8.45 4.54 -4.17
N PHE A 32 9.49 4.48 -4.99
CA PHE A 32 9.44 3.84 -6.32
C PHE A 32 10.26 2.56 -6.43
N ASN A 33 10.80 2.04 -5.33
CA ASN A 33 11.52 0.77 -5.38
C ASN A 33 10.58 -0.40 -5.67
N GLU A 34 11.04 -1.23 -6.62
CA GLU A 34 10.31 -2.37 -7.14
C GLU A 34 10.52 -3.66 -6.34
N ASP A 35 11.50 -3.68 -5.43
CA ASP A 35 11.76 -4.82 -4.56
C ASP A 35 10.69 -4.96 -3.47
N SER A 36 10.74 -6.12 -2.78
CA SER A 36 9.86 -6.41 -1.66
C SER A 36 10.10 -5.43 -0.51
N LEU A 37 9.07 -4.63 -0.20
CA LEU A 37 9.11 -3.70 0.94
C LEU A 37 9.44 -4.44 2.23
N THR A 38 8.86 -5.62 2.41
CA THR A 38 9.12 -6.49 3.56
C THR A 38 10.62 -6.73 3.73
N ARG A 39 11.32 -7.16 2.67
CA ARG A 39 12.77 -7.43 2.74
C ARG A 39 13.57 -6.18 3.14
N ARG A 40 13.23 -5.02 2.56
CA ARG A 40 13.93 -3.76 2.89
C ARG A 40 13.66 -3.31 4.32
N LEU A 41 12.43 -3.44 4.82
CA LEU A 41 12.10 -3.12 6.22
C LEU A 41 12.74 -4.11 7.20
N THR A 42 12.85 -5.40 6.85
CA THR A 42 13.60 -6.39 7.64
C THR A 42 15.06 -5.99 7.77
N TRP A 43 15.70 -5.59 6.67
CA TRP A 43 17.08 -5.15 6.69
C TRP A 43 17.26 -3.85 7.49
N LEU A 44 16.39 -2.85 7.26
CA LEU A 44 16.41 -1.58 8.00
C LEU A 44 16.21 -1.78 9.52
N SER A 45 15.39 -2.76 9.91
CA SER A 45 15.10 -3.07 11.32
C SER A 45 16.11 -4.02 11.97
N ASN A 46 17.17 -4.44 11.27
CA ASN A 46 18.14 -5.42 11.76
C ASN A 46 17.44 -6.70 12.26
N ASP A 47 16.61 -7.29 11.40
CA ASP A 47 15.77 -8.48 11.64
C ASP A 47 14.64 -8.30 12.67
N GLY A 48 14.42 -7.09 13.18
CA GLY A 48 13.31 -6.73 14.08
C GLY A 48 11.96 -6.51 13.38
N PHE A 49 11.74 -7.11 12.21
CA PHE A 49 10.52 -6.91 11.43
C PHE A 49 9.38 -7.79 11.90
N SER A 50 8.19 -7.22 12.00
CA SER A 50 6.97 -7.96 12.30
C SER A 50 5.74 -7.36 11.61
N VAL A 51 4.72 -8.19 11.39
CA VAL A 51 3.44 -7.77 10.81
C VAL A 51 2.37 -7.86 11.89
N THR A 52 1.57 -6.81 12.04
CA THR A 52 0.41 -6.80 12.95
C THR A 52 -0.85 -6.58 12.13
N PRO A 53 -1.72 -7.60 11.99
CA PRO A 53 -3.03 -7.44 11.38
C PRO A 53 -3.91 -6.49 12.19
N LEU A 54 -4.66 -5.63 11.49
CA LEU A 54 -5.62 -4.68 12.08
C LEU A 54 -7.04 -5.02 11.68
N PHE A 55 -7.24 -5.29 10.40
CA PHE A 55 -8.54 -5.63 9.85
C PHE A 55 -8.36 -6.59 8.69
N GLU A 56 -9.19 -7.63 8.66
CA GLU A 56 -9.27 -8.58 7.55
C GLU A 56 -10.73 -8.95 7.34
N GLY A 57 -11.26 -8.69 6.15
CA GLY A 57 -12.66 -8.99 5.87
C GLY A 57 -13.20 -8.47 4.56
N TRP A 58 -14.41 -8.93 4.24
CA TRP A 58 -15.19 -8.44 3.11
C TRP A 58 -15.80 -7.08 3.43
N GLN A 59 -15.52 -6.08 2.60
CA GLN A 59 -16.15 -4.77 2.70
C GLN A 59 -16.26 -4.09 1.34
N PRO A 60 -17.11 -3.05 1.21
CA PRO A 60 -17.10 -2.18 0.04
C PRO A 60 -15.71 -1.56 -0.14
N LEU A 61 -15.19 -1.67 -1.36
CA LEU A 61 -13.95 -1.01 -1.75
C LEU A 61 -14.18 0.50 -1.91
N ARG A 62 -13.13 1.28 -1.68
CA ARG A 62 -13.15 2.73 -1.88
C ARG A 62 -13.25 3.05 -3.36
N ASP A 63 -13.70 4.25 -3.70
CA ASP A 63 -13.86 4.65 -5.10
C ASP A 63 -12.52 4.66 -5.85
N ASP A 64 -11.41 5.05 -5.19
CA ASP A 64 -10.08 5.04 -5.80
C ASP A 64 -9.55 3.61 -6.03
N GLU A 65 -9.90 2.69 -5.12
CA GLU A 65 -9.61 1.25 -5.23
C GLU A 65 -10.42 0.61 -6.38
N CYS A 66 -11.71 0.93 -6.45
CA CYS A 66 -12.59 0.48 -7.54
C CYS A 66 -12.07 0.97 -8.89
N ALA A 67 -11.71 2.25 -9.00
CA ALA A 67 -11.15 2.81 -10.22
C ALA A 67 -9.84 2.12 -10.63
N ALA A 68 -8.91 1.92 -9.69
CA ALA A 68 -7.63 1.27 -9.96
C ALA A 68 -7.78 -0.21 -10.38
N LEU A 69 -8.78 -0.91 -9.84
CA LEU A 69 -9.09 -2.30 -10.18
C LEU A 69 -10.09 -2.44 -11.35
N THR A 70 -10.55 -1.33 -11.94
CA THR A 70 -11.54 -1.34 -13.03
C THR A 70 -12.87 -2.00 -12.63
N LEU A 71 -13.32 -1.73 -11.40
CA LEU A 71 -14.56 -2.25 -10.83
C LEU A 71 -15.65 -1.18 -10.79
N ALA A 72 -16.90 -1.62 -10.69
CA ALA A 72 -18.01 -0.71 -10.43
C ALA A 72 -17.88 -0.07 -9.02
N PRO A 73 -18.33 1.18 -8.82
CA PRO A 73 -18.34 1.81 -7.50
C PRO A 73 -19.03 0.94 -6.44
N ALA A 74 -18.56 1.00 -5.20
CA ALA A 74 -19.03 0.20 -4.07
C ALA A 74 -19.00 -1.33 -4.29
N SER A 75 -18.12 -1.82 -5.19
CA SER A 75 -17.89 -3.26 -5.34
C SER A 75 -17.38 -3.87 -4.04
N ILE A 76 -17.87 -5.07 -3.70
CA ILE A 76 -17.38 -5.80 -2.54
C ILE A 76 -16.06 -6.48 -2.88
N GLY A 77 -15.06 -6.24 -2.04
CA GLY A 77 -13.76 -6.87 -2.12
C GLY A 77 -13.28 -7.37 -0.77
N TRP A 78 -12.27 -8.22 -0.79
CA TRP A 78 -11.54 -8.56 0.42
C TRP A 78 -10.56 -7.43 0.71
N VAL A 79 -10.53 -7.01 1.96
CA VAL A 79 -9.62 -5.97 2.43
C VAL A 79 -8.83 -6.49 3.61
N ARG A 80 -7.53 -6.23 3.55
CA ARG A 80 -6.57 -6.55 4.61
C ARG A 80 -5.76 -5.30 4.94
N GLU A 81 -5.80 -4.91 6.20
CA GLU A 81 -5.04 -3.79 6.76
C GLU A 81 -4.09 -4.32 7.82
N VAL A 82 -2.81 -3.94 7.69
CA VAL A 82 -1.76 -4.39 8.59
C VAL A 82 -0.79 -3.25 8.90
N TYR A 83 -0.18 -3.29 10.08
CA TYR A 83 1.07 -2.56 10.30
C TYR A 83 2.26 -3.44 9.96
N LEU A 84 3.18 -2.88 9.18
CA LEU A 84 4.54 -3.37 9.06
C LEU A 84 5.37 -2.64 10.12
N ARG A 85 5.89 -3.39 11.08
CA ARG A 85 6.63 -2.87 12.22
C ARG A 85 8.11 -3.16 12.07
N GLY A 86 8.95 -2.18 12.38
CA GLY A 86 10.38 -2.39 12.62
C GLY A 86 10.71 -2.08 14.06
N GLN A 87 11.40 -3.00 14.74
CA GLN A 87 11.74 -2.86 16.17
C GLN A 87 10.50 -2.59 17.05
N GLY A 88 9.37 -3.22 16.71
CA GLY A 88 8.08 -3.06 17.41
C GLY A 88 7.30 -1.77 17.11
N GLN A 89 7.90 -0.80 16.41
CA GLN A 89 7.26 0.46 16.02
C GLN A 89 6.52 0.32 14.68
N PRO A 90 5.28 0.81 14.53
CA PRO A 90 4.60 0.80 13.23
C PRO A 90 5.34 1.75 12.30
N TRP A 91 5.86 1.23 11.19
CA TRP A 91 6.60 2.01 10.19
C TRP A 91 5.76 2.27 8.95
N VAL A 92 5.00 1.26 8.54
CA VAL A 92 4.13 1.36 7.37
C VAL A 92 2.77 0.81 7.72
N PHE A 93 1.73 1.57 7.41
CA PHE A 93 0.37 1.06 7.33
C PHE A 93 0.16 0.54 5.92
N ALA A 94 -0.12 -0.76 5.78
CA ALA A 94 -0.35 -1.38 4.48
C ALA A 94 -1.81 -1.81 4.38
N ARG A 95 -2.46 -1.40 3.29
CA ARG A 95 -3.83 -1.76 2.95
C ARG A 95 -3.82 -2.47 1.61
N SER A 96 -4.32 -3.69 1.59
CA SER A 96 -4.40 -4.52 0.41
C SER A 96 -5.83 -4.89 0.12
N VAL A 97 -6.23 -4.75 -1.14
CA VAL A 97 -7.60 -4.99 -1.57
C VAL A 97 -7.64 -5.85 -2.83
N ALA A 98 -8.61 -6.76 -2.90
CA ALA A 98 -8.85 -7.60 -4.07
C ALA A 98 -10.34 -7.74 -4.31
N ALA A 99 -10.75 -7.78 -5.58
CA ALA A 99 -12.15 -7.93 -5.94
C ALA A 99 -12.66 -9.34 -5.55
N ARG A 100 -13.93 -9.44 -5.15
CA ARG A 100 -14.54 -10.76 -4.87
C ARG A 100 -14.51 -11.70 -6.07
N SER A 101 -14.80 -11.19 -7.26
CA SER A 101 -14.76 -11.95 -8.51
C SER A 101 -13.37 -12.54 -8.78
N ALA A 102 -12.33 -11.80 -8.42
CA ALA A 102 -10.94 -12.15 -8.60
C ALA A 102 -10.52 -13.30 -7.66
N LEU A 103 -11.01 -13.31 -6.43
CA LEU A 103 -10.67 -14.35 -5.43
C LEU A 103 -11.42 -15.66 -5.63
N GLN A 104 -12.66 -15.62 -6.14
CA GLN A 104 -13.47 -16.82 -6.35
C GLN A 104 -12.98 -17.72 -7.48
N GLY A 105 -12.19 -17.20 -8.43
CA GLY A 105 -11.70 -17.96 -9.59
C GLY A 105 -10.31 -18.58 -9.42
N ASP A 106 -9.48 -18.01 -8.55
CA ASP A 106 -8.03 -18.20 -8.59
C ASP A 106 -7.44 -18.95 -7.37
N GLY A 107 -8.30 -19.35 -6.43
CA GLY A 107 -7.91 -20.15 -5.25
C GLY A 107 -6.96 -19.43 -4.29
N LEU A 108 -6.91 -18.10 -4.35
CA LEU A 108 -5.99 -17.32 -3.54
C LEU A 108 -6.63 -16.99 -2.20
N HIS A 109 -6.17 -17.69 -1.17
CA HIS A 109 -6.67 -17.56 0.20
C HIS A 109 -6.08 -16.33 0.88
N MET A 110 -6.61 -15.15 0.54
CA MET A 110 -6.24 -13.90 1.22
C MET A 110 -6.56 -13.92 2.72
N ASP A 111 -7.51 -14.77 3.11
CA ASP A 111 -7.94 -15.08 4.47
C ASP A 111 -6.95 -15.96 5.26
N GLU A 112 -6.08 -16.70 4.58
CA GLU A 112 -5.07 -17.57 5.22
C GLU A 112 -3.73 -16.86 5.51
N LEU A 113 -3.56 -15.60 5.09
CA LEU A 113 -2.30 -14.90 5.29
C LEU A 113 -1.96 -14.68 6.78
N GLY A 114 -2.94 -14.50 7.67
CA GLY A 114 -2.69 -14.33 9.11
C GLY A 114 -1.59 -13.29 9.40
N SER A 115 -0.46 -13.69 9.98
CA SER A 115 0.71 -12.82 10.26
C SER A 115 1.75 -12.72 9.14
N ARG A 116 1.50 -13.29 7.95
CA ARG A 116 2.43 -13.24 6.81
C ARG A 116 2.31 -11.91 6.06
N SER A 117 3.40 -11.44 5.47
CA SER A 117 3.33 -10.25 4.62
C SER A 117 2.75 -10.62 3.26
N LEU A 118 1.93 -9.74 2.69
CA LEU A 118 1.40 -9.95 1.35
C LEU A 118 2.53 -9.95 0.31
N GLY A 119 3.58 -9.18 0.55
CA GLY A 119 4.78 -9.18 -0.28
C GLY A 119 5.42 -10.57 -0.39
N GLU A 120 5.48 -11.35 0.69
CA GLU A 120 6.02 -12.72 0.60
C GLU A 120 5.21 -13.58 -0.38
N LEU A 121 3.87 -13.48 -0.34
CA LEU A 121 3.00 -14.24 -1.24
C LEU A 121 3.12 -13.75 -2.70
N LEU A 122 3.08 -12.43 -2.92
CA LEU A 122 3.16 -11.83 -4.25
C LEU A 122 4.53 -12.03 -4.93
N PHE A 123 5.61 -12.13 -4.16
CA PHE A 123 6.96 -12.35 -4.69
C PHE A 123 7.33 -13.83 -4.82
N CYS A 124 6.77 -14.73 -4.00
CA CYS A 124 6.99 -16.16 -4.14
C CYS A 124 6.31 -16.73 -5.38
N ASP A 125 5.15 -16.19 -5.75
CA ASP A 125 4.43 -16.62 -6.94
C ASP A 125 4.83 -15.73 -8.14
N GLN A 126 5.80 -16.18 -8.94
CA GLN A 126 6.24 -15.50 -10.18
C GLN A 126 5.11 -15.29 -11.21
N ALA A 127 3.89 -15.74 -10.91
CA ALA A 127 2.71 -15.54 -11.71
C ALA A 127 2.14 -14.10 -11.65
N PHE A 128 2.54 -13.28 -10.68
CA PHE A 128 2.07 -11.90 -10.58
C PHE A 128 2.87 -10.93 -11.45
N THR A 129 2.17 -10.18 -12.29
CA THR A 129 2.71 -9.03 -13.02
C THR A 129 2.40 -7.76 -12.23
N ARG A 130 3.46 -7.07 -11.78
CA ARG A 130 3.35 -5.80 -11.08
C ARG A 130 3.13 -4.66 -12.08
N GLN A 131 2.14 -3.82 -11.83
CA GLN A 131 1.87 -2.59 -12.56
C GLN A 131 2.68 -1.42 -12.00
N ALA A 132 2.74 -0.32 -12.77
CA ALA A 132 3.44 0.90 -12.40
C ALA A 132 3.09 1.36 -10.97
N ILE A 133 4.12 1.82 -10.26
CA ILE A 133 3.96 2.39 -8.92
C ILE A 133 3.40 3.80 -9.05
N GLU A 134 2.34 4.06 -8.30
CA GLU A 134 1.77 5.39 -8.14
C GLU A 134 1.96 5.84 -6.69
N VAL A 135 2.07 7.15 -6.46
CA VAL A 135 2.21 7.71 -5.12
C VAL A 135 1.23 8.85 -4.91
N CYS A 136 0.83 9.08 -3.67
CA CYS A 136 0.06 10.26 -3.30
C CYS A 136 0.37 10.68 -1.86
N HIS A 137 -0.12 11.87 -1.48
CA HIS A 137 -0.22 12.23 -0.07
C HIS A 137 -1.52 11.65 0.48
N TYR A 138 -1.41 10.69 1.38
CA TYR A 138 -2.55 9.91 1.84
C TYR A 138 -3.49 10.76 2.70
N PRO A 139 -4.82 10.70 2.48
CA PRO A 139 -5.78 11.46 3.28
C PRO A 139 -5.79 10.95 4.72
N ARG A 140 -5.67 11.88 5.68
CA ARG A 140 -5.69 11.54 7.12
C ARG A 140 -6.91 10.72 7.55
N GLN A 141 -8.05 10.92 6.89
CA GLN A 141 -9.32 10.24 7.20
C GLN A 141 -9.33 8.76 6.83
N TRP A 142 -8.38 8.33 5.99
CA TRP A 142 -8.24 6.94 5.57
C TRP A 142 -7.30 6.12 6.45
N LEU A 143 -6.63 6.79 7.40
CA LEU A 143 -5.74 6.16 8.38
C LEU A 143 -6.52 5.74 9.62
N PRO A 144 -6.03 4.71 10.34
CA PRO A 144 -6.48 4.42 11.70
C PRO A 144 -6.41 5.66 12.58
N THR A 145 -7.37 5.83 13.49
CA THR A 145 -7.49 7.01 14.36
C THR A 145 -6.19 7.31 15.13
N ALA A 146 -5.43 6.28 15.50
CA ALA A 146 -4.17 6.41 16.23
C ALA A 146 -3.03 7.04 15.41
N ASP A 147 -3.08 6.97 14.08
CA ASP A 147 -1.99 7.38 13.18
C ASP A 147 -2.43 8.47 12.18
N GLN A 148 -3.55 9.15 12.44
CA GLN A 148 -4.01 10.23 11.57
C GLN A 148 -2.98 11.36 11.54
N ALA A 149 -2.32 11.49 10.39
CA ALA A 149 -1.40 12.57 10.11
C ALA A 149 -1.60 13.06 8.67
N ASP A 150 -1.31 14.33 8.46
CA ASP A 150 -1.40 14.98 7.15
C ASP A 150 -0.08 14.84 6.40
N GLY A 151 -0.16 14.84 5.07
CA GLY A 151 1.03 14.85 4.21
C GLY A 151 1.83 13.55 4.18
N LEU A 152 1.30 12.43 4.71
CA LEU A 152 1.99 11.15 4.67
C LEU A 152 2.15 10.66 3.24
N TRP A 153 3.37 10.26 2.89
CA TRP A 153 3.63 9.60 1.61
C TRP A 153 3.00 8.21 1.59
N ALA A 154 2.21 7.95 0.55
CA ALA A 154 1.74 6.62 0.23
C ALA A 154 2.20 6.23 -1.17
N ARG A 155 2.51 4.95 -1.34
CA ARG A 155 2.67 4.33 -2.66
C ARG A 155 1.63 3.25 -2.83
N ARG A 156 1.17 3.02 -4.05
CA ARG A 156 0.36 1.87 -4.40
C ARG A 156 0.85 1.22 -5.67
N SER A 157 0.57 -0.06 -5.80
CA SER A 157 0.83 -0.82 -7.00
C SER A 157 -0.23 -1.91 -7.15
N ARG A 158 -0.66 -2.12 -8.39
CA ARG A 158 -1.58 -3.19 -8.76
C ARG A 158 -0.78 -4.41 -9.18
N PHE A 159 -1.22 -5.59 -8.77
CA PHE A 159 -0.64 -6.88 -9.10
C PHE A 159 -1.70 -7.71 -9.80
N ASP A 160 -1.39 -8.17 -11.01
CA ASP A 160 -2.31 -8.95 -11.83
C ASP A 160 -1.78 -10.37 -12.04
N ARG A 161 -2.65 -11.37 -11.91
CA ARG A 161 -2.39 -12.77 -12.22
C ARG A 161 -3.62 -13.37 -12.91
N GLY A 162 -3.57 -13.49 -14.23
CA GLY A 162 -4.72 -13.96 -15.00
C GLY A 162 -5.96 -13.07 -14.78
N SER A 163 -7.00 -13.62 -14.16
CA SER A 163 -8.23 -12.88 -13.82
C SER A 163 -8.17 -12.17 -12.46
N LEU A 164 -7.14 -12.48 -11.66
CA LEU A 164 -6.95 -11.91 -10.34
C LEU A 164 -6.23 -10.55 -10.43
N SER A 165 -6.79 -9.55 -9.74
CA SER A 165 -6.15 -8.26 -9.53
C SER A 165 -6.18 -7.89 -8.05
N VAL A 166 -5.01 -7.56 -7.52
CA VAL A 166 -4.79 -7.14 -6.13
C VAL A 166 -4.15 -5.75 -6.14
N LEU A 167 -4.72 -4.81 -5.40
CA LEU A 167 -4.14 -3.50 -5.20
C LEU A 167 -3.51 -3.44 -3.81
N VAL A 168 -2.25 -3.02 -3.74
CA VAL A 168 -1.51 -2.88 -2.49
C VAL A 168 -1.13 -1.42 -2.34
N ALA A 169 -1.61 -0.79 -1.27
CA ALA A 169 -1.23 0.55 -0.85
C ALA A 169 -0.40 0.47 0.44
N GLU A 170 0.71 1.20 0.47
CA GLU A 170 1.70 1.23 1.54
C GLU A 170 1.92 2.69 1.94
N ILE A 171 1.54 3.03 3.16
CA ILE A 171 1.58 4.39 3.70
C ILE A 171 2.73 4.47 4.69
N PHE A 172 3.70 5.33 4.43
CA PHE A 172 4.89 5.51 5.26
C PHE A 172 4.59 6.46 6.42
N LEU A 173 4.63 5.92 7.64
CA LEU A 173 4.34 6.66 8.87
C LEU A 173 5.54 7.54 9.29
N PRO A 174 5.33 8.59 10.13
CA PRO A 174 6.43 9.46 10.57
C PRO A 174 7.59 8.72 11.27
N SER A 175 7.27 7.70 12.04
CA SER A 175 8.20 6.78 12.70
C SER A 175 9.17 6.09 11.74
N PHE A 176 8.73 5.73 10.53
CA PHE A 176 9.58 5.16 9.50
C PHE A 176 10.65 6.16 9.05
N TRP A 177 10.25 7.39 8.74
CA TRP A 177 11.18 8.43 8.31
C TRP A 177 12.20 8.76 9.41
N HIS A 178 11.77 8.80 10.67
CA HIS A 178 12.69 8.95 11.81
C HIS A 178 13.71 7.79 11.90
N ALA A 179 13.25 6.54 11.76
CA ALA A 179 14.14 5.38 11.78
C ALA A 179 15.13 5.38 10.61
N LEU A 180 14.67 5.78 9.43
CA LEU A 180 15.48 5.88 8.22
C LEU A 180 16.61 6.91 8.37
N HIS A 181 16.30 8.07 8.95
CA HIS A 181 17.29 9.11 9.22
C HIS A 181 18.24 8.76 10.37
N ALA A 182 17.81 7.93 11.33
CA ALA A 182 18.65 7.43 12.41
C ALA A 182 19.64 6.34 11.96
N HIS A 183 19.34 5.63 10.86
CA HIS A 183 20.15 4.53 10.32
C HIS A 183 20.49 4.74 8.83
N PRO A 184 21.25 5.80 8.47
CA PRO A 184 21.59 6.07 7.07
C PRO A 184 22.51 5.01 6.44
N GLU A 185 23.22 4.23 7.26
CA GLU A 185 24.11 3.13 6.81
C GLU A 185 23.33 1.90 6.33
N ASN A 186 22.04 1.83 6.69
CA ASN A 186 21.12 0.75 6.33
C ASN A 186 20.13 1.18 5.22
N CYS A 187 20.53 2.08 4.32
CA CYS A 187 19.70 2.60 3.22
C CYS A 187 20.23 2.25 1.83
#